data_AF-A0A2V7XYR7-F1
#
_entry.id   AF-A0A2V7XYR7-F1
#
_cell.length_a   1.000
_cell.length_b   1.000
_cell.length_c   1.000
_cell.angle_alpha   90.00
_cell.angle_beta   90.00
_cell.angle_gamma   90.00
#
_symmetry.space_group_name_H-M   'P 1'
#
loop_
_entity.id
_entity.type
_entity.pdbx_description
1 polymer ?
#
loop_
_entity_poly.entity_id
_entity_poly.type
_entity_poly.pdbx_seq_one_letter_code
_entity_poly.pdbx_strand_id
1 'polypeptide(L)'
;MKRTRTLVRRVVPAAALALGLAVPSAWASEKANRQDAGEKKESELVAAVAKLLVVVNDIKVSQDLLVKELSGLELACSVPDLLPLPKPGTTDAFGFCRLDAQGRLEVVVHNQGGGVAAPSKTTVDFHTASAPGFLEVTQDTPQIVGFAEAHLFFDFPPDCVGGVDSNCEFKIFIDDTEIVPESNESNNRVLGKCSGPIV
;
A
#
# COMPACT_ATOMS: atom_id res chain seq x y z
N MET A 1 -56.22 53.80 27.79
CA MET A 1 -55.06 52.88 27.69
C MET A 1 -54.00 53.47 26.75
N LYS A 2 -52.71 53.36 27.12
CA LYS A 2 -51.47 53.66 26.36
C LYS A 2 -51.09 55.16 26.27
N ARG A 3 -50.23 55.65 27.16
CA ARG A 3 -48.75 55.54 27.31
C ARG A 3 -47.99 56.64 26.54
N THR A 4 -47.68 57.68 27.31
CA THR A 4 -46.65 58.71 27.12
C THR A 4 -45.29 58.10 26.79
N ARG A 5 -44.61 58.61 25.76
CA ARG A 5 -43.16 58.47 25.58
C ARG A 5 -42.55 59.86 25.45
N THR A 6 -42.10 60.38 26.57
CA THR A 6 -41.30 61.60 26.64
C THR A 6 -39.88 61.27 26.20
N LEU A 7 -39.38 61.99 25.19
CA LEU A 7 -37.97 62.05 24.84
C LEU A 7 -37.18 62.54 26.07
N VAL A 8 -36.15 61.80 26.48
CA VAL A 8 -35.05 62.38 27.27
C VAL A 8 -33.76 62.21 26.48
N ARG A 9 -33.20 63.36 26.12
CA ARG A 9 -32.02 63.61 25.29
C ARG A 9 -30.80 62.77 25.74
N ARG A 10 -30.19 62.05 24.79
CA ARG A 10 -28.76 61.71 24.81
C ARG A 10 -27.96 62.91 24.29
N VAL A 11 -27.50 63.78 25.19
CA VAL A 11 -26.36 64.68 24.93
C VAL A 11 -25.69 64.94 26.28
N VAL A 12 -24.47 64.43 26.49
CA VAL A 12 -23.26 65.20 26.86
C VAL A 12 -22.01 64.31 26.61
N PRO A 13 -21.14 64.66 25.65
CA PRO A 13 -19.72 64.39 25.72
C PRO A 13 -18.95 65.62 26.25
N ALA A 14 -17.77 65.38 26.84
CA ALA A 14 -16.66 66.32 27.03
C ALA A 14 -16.67 67.42 28.14
N ALA A 15 -17.72 67.63 28.94
CA ALA A 15 -17.68 68.67 30.00
C ALA A 15 -17.15 68.20 31.38
N ALA A 16 -17.03 66.88 31.63
CA ALA A 16 -16.73 66.36 32.97
C ALA A 16 -15.23 66.35 33.35
N LEU A 17 -14.30 66.54 32.40
CA LEU A 17 -12.86 66.51 32.69
C LEU A 17 -12.29 67.83 33.22
N ALA A 18 -13.01 68.96 33.15
CA ALA A 18 -12.49 70.28 33.50
C ALA A 18 -12.81 70.78 34.93
N LEU A 19 -13.54 69.99 35.74
CA LEU A 19 -14.09 70.46 37.03
C LEU A 19 -13.74 69.58 38.25
N GLY A 20 -12.84 68.59 38.12
CA GLY A 20 -12.41 67.77 39.26
C GLY A 20 -13.51 66.94 39.93
N LEU A 21 -14.64 66.71 39.25
CA LEU A 21 -15.76 65.92 39.76
C LEU A 21 -15.57 64.43 39.44
N ALA A 22 -15.81 63.59 40.45
CA ALA A 22 -15.66 62.14 40.37
C ALA A 22 -16.52 61.55 39.24
N VAL A 23 -15.92 60.67 38.43
CA VAL A 23 -16.63 59.91 37.39
C VAL A 23 -17.77 59.11 38.07
N PRO A 24 -19.02 59.22 37.59
CA PRO A 24 -20.12 58.45 38.15
C PRO A 24 -19.81 56.96 38.11
N SER A 25 -19.99 56.24 39.23
CA SER A 25 -19.66 54.81 39.39
C SER A 25 -20.24 53.91 38.29
N ALA A 26 -21.40 54.28 37.73
CA ALA A 26 -22.04 53.60 36.61
C ALA A 26 -21.21 53.61 35.31
N TRP A 27 -20.46 54.67 35.02
CA TRP A 27 -19.61 54.77 33.81
C TRP A 27 -18.31 53.98 33.94
N ALA A 28 -17.75 53.91 35.15
CA ALA A 28 -16.60 53.05 35.44
C ALA A 28 -16.99 51.57 35.34
N SER A 29 -18.18 51.21 35.83
CA SER A 29 -18.73 49.86 35.76
C SER A 29 -19.02 49.42 34.31
N GLU A 30 -19.55 50.29 33.45
CA GLU A 30 -19.82 49.95 32.05
C GLU A 30 -18.54 49.80 31.20
N LYS A 31 -17.48 50.57 31.50
CA LYS A 31 -16.16 50.37 30.87
C LYS A 31 -15.52 49.05 31.31
N ALA A 32 -15.53 48.74 32.59
CA ALA A 32 -15.00 47.47 33.12
C ALA A 32 -15.73 46.26 32.51
N ASN A 33 -17.06 46.32 32.39
CA ASN A 33 -17.87 45.25 31.80
C ASN A 33 -17.60 45.05 30.29
N ARG A 34 -17.21 46.11 29.56
CA ARG A 34 -16.78 46.00 28.16
C ARG A 34 -15.37 45.43 28.00
N GLN A 35 -14.46 45.73 28.94
CA GLN A 35 -13.11 45.15 28.97
C GLN A 35 -13.16 43.65 29.26
N ASP A 36 -13.92 43.25 30.29
CA ASP A 36 -14.13 41.84 30.66
C ASP A 36 -14.80 41.03 29.53
N ALA A 37 -15.77 41.63 28.83
CA ALA A 37 -16.36 41.03 27.63
C ALA A 37 -15.40 40.92 26.43
N GLY A 38 -14.38 41.79 26.35
CA GLY A 38 -13.32 41.74 25.34
C GLY A 38 -12.33 40.60 25.61
N GLU A 39 -11.82 40.52 26.84
CA GLU A 39 -10.91 39.46 27.29
C GLU A 39 -11.56 38.08 27.20
N LYS A 40 -12.86 37.98 27.51
CA LYS A 40 -13.62 36.72 27.34
C LYS A 40 -13.71 36.27 25.88
N LYS A 41 -13.94 37.21 24.94
CA LYS A 41 -13.97 36.89 23.50
C LYS A 41 -12.59 36.50 22.95
N GLU A 42 -11.53 37.16 23.42
CA GLU A 42 -10.16 36.79 23.06
C GLU A 42 -9.81 35.39 23.58
N SER A 43 -10.18 35.07 24.83
CA SER A 43 -9.99 33.74 25.41
C SER A 43 -10.75 32.65 24.62
N GLU A 44 -12.00 32.91 24.25
CA GLU A 44 -12.80 32.01 23.41
C GLU A 44 -12.18 31.82 22.02
N LEU A 45 -11.65 32.89 21.42
CA LEU A 45 -10.97 32.84 20.13
C LEU A 45 -9.67 32.04 20.22
N VAL A 46 -8.85 32.25 21.25
CA VAL A 46 -7.60 31.49 21.48
C VAL A 46 -7.91 30.01 21.67
N ALA A 47 -8.94 29.68 22.45
CA ALA A 47 -9.38 28.29 22.63
C ALA A 47 -9.88 27.66 21.32
N ALA A 48 -10.59 28.41 20.48
CA ALA A 48 -11.04 27.95 19.18
C ALA A 48 -9.87 27.73 18.21
N VAL A 49 -8.88 28.63 18.19
CA VAL A 49 -7.66 28.51 17.39
C VAL A 49 -6.85 27.30 17.84
N ALA A 50 -6.70 27.07 19.15
CA ALA A 50 -6.00 25.90 19.68
C ALA A 50 -6.67 24.59 19.25
N LYS A 51 -8.02 24.52 19.29
CA LYS A 51 -8.77 23.35 18.78
C LYS A 51 -8.57 23.16 17.29
N LEU A 52 -8.59 24.25 16.51
CA LEU A 52 -8.38 24.20 15.07
C LEU A 52 -6.96 23.69 14.72
N LEU A 53 -5.95 24.14 15.45
CA LEU A 53 -4.57 23.67 15.32
C LEU A 53 -4.43 22.17 15.55
N VAL A 54 -5.13 21.62 16.56
CA VAL A 54 -5.16 20.16 16.80
C VAL A 54 -5.76 19.44 15.60
N VAL A 55 -6.93 19.87 15.13
CA VAL A 55 -7.59 19.25 13.97
C VAL A 55 -6.73 19.33 12.70
N VAL A 56 -6.07 20.46 12.46
CA VAL A 56 -5.18 20.63 11.29
C VAL A 56 -3.97 19.70 11.40
N ASN A 57 -3.40 19.50 12.58
CA ASN A 57 -2.31 18.54 12.79
C ASN A 57 -2.77 17.10 12.54
N ASP A 58 -3.95 16.71 13.04
CA ASP A 58 -4.49 15.37 12.81
C ASP A 58 -4.76 15.11 11.32
N ILE A 59 -5.26 16.12 10.60
CA ILE A 59 -5.45 16.05 9.14
C ILE A 59 -4.10 15.87 8.45
N LYS A 60 -3.07 16.64 8.83
CA LYS A 60 -1.73 16.51 8.24
C LYS A 60 -1.17 15.11 8.45
N VAL A 61 -1.24 14.57 9.67
CA VAL A 61 -0.78 13.20 9.97
C VAL A 61 -1.54 12.19 9.12
N SER A 62 -2.86 12.34 9.00
CA SER A 62 -3.68 11.46 8.17
C SER A 62 -3.29 11.52 6.68
N GLN A 63 -2.98 12.72 6.16
CA GLN A 63 -2.49 12.88 4.80
C GLN A 63 -1.12 12.24 4.59
N ASP A 64 -0.19 12.43 5.54
CA ASP A 64 1.15 11.84 5.46
C ASP A 64 1.08 10.30 5.42
N LEU A 65 0.16 9.70 6.18
CA LEU A 65 -0.10 8.25 6.13
C LEU A 65 -0.67 7.82 4.78
N LEU A 66 -1.65 8.56 4.24
CA LEU A 66 -2.23 8.24 2.93
C LEU A 66 -1.21 8.34 1.80
N VAL A 67 -0.35 9.36 1.81
CA VAL A 67 0.72 9.52 0.82
C VAL A 67 1.70 8.34 0.88
N LYS A 68 2.02 7.86 2.08
CA LYS A 68 2.90 6.69 2.26
C LYS A 68 2.28 5.42 1.65
N GLU A 69 1.01 5.15 1.91
CA GLU A 69 0.29 4.01 1.34
C GLU A 69 0.21 4.11 -0.19
N LEU A 70 -0.09 5.31 -0.71
CA LEU A 70 -0.16 5.55 -2.16
C LEU A 70 1.19 5.32 -2.85
N SER A 71 2.29 5.77 -2.23
CA SER A 71 3.64 5.56 -2.75
C SER A 71 4.02 4.08 -2.81
N GLY A 72 3.57 3.28 -1.83
CA GLY A 72 3.75 1.84 -1.84
C GLY A 72 3.01 1.16 -3.00
N LEU A 73 1.78 1.61 -3.28
CA LEU A 73 1.01 1.13 -4.43
C LEU A 73 1.63 1.53 -5.77
N GLU A 74 2.12 2.77 -5.90
CA GLU A 74 2.83 3.21 -7.11
C GLU A 74 4.07 2.34 -7.39
N LEU A 75 4.80 1.95 -6.35
CA LEU A 75 5.94 1.05 -6.49
C LEU A 75 5.51 -0.34 -6.99
N ALA A 76 4.48 -0.93 -6.36
CA ALA A 76 3.91 -2.22 -6.79
C ALA A 76 3.36 -2.17 -8.23
N CYS A 77 2.87 -1.01 -8.67
CA CYS A 77 2.35 -0.81 -10.02
C CYS A 77 3.40 -0.44 -11.07
N SER A 78 4.66 -0.18 -10.70
CA SER A 78 5.69 0.29 -11.64
C SER A 78 6.88 -0.65 -11.82
N VAL A 79 7.11 -1.55 -10.85
CA VAL A 79 8.20 -2.53 -10.89
C VAL A 79 7.62 -3.90 -11.27
N PRO A 80 8.28 -4.68 -12.15
CA PRO A 80 7.90 -6.07 -12.39
C PRO A 80 8.15 -6.94 -11.15
N ASP A 81 7.43 -8.05 -11.05
CA ASP A 81 7.58 -9.04 -9.98
C ASP A 81 7.10 -10.39 -10.49
N LEU A 82 8.03 -11.22 -10.93
CA LEU A 82 7.84 -12.52 -11.55
C LEU A 82 7.83 -13.62 -10.49
N LEU A 83 6.83 -14.50 -10.56
CA LEU A 83 6.74 -15.64 -9.67
C LEU A 83 6.08 -16.85 -10.34
N PRO A 84 6.37 -18.06 -9.86
CA PRO A 84 5.70 -19.25 -10.34
C PRO A 84 4.30 -19.30 -9.73
N LEU A 85 3.27 -19.49 -10.57
CA LEU A 85 1.88 -19.54 -10.11
C LEU A 85 1.41 -21.01 -9.96
N PRO A 86 1.08 -21.47 -8.73
CA PRO A 86 0.58 -22.82 -8.52
C PRO A 86 -0.86 -22.97 -9.03
N LYS A 87 -1.36 -24.20 -9.07
CA LYS A 87 -2.78 -24.48 -9.35
C LYS A 87 -3.67 -23.73 -8.35
N PRO A 88 -4.79 -23.14 -8.80
CA PRO A 88 -5.75 -22.50 -7.90
C PRO A 88 -6.17 -23.43 -6.76
N GLY A 89 -6.14 -22.91 -5.53
CA GLY A 89 -6.53 -23.65 -4.33
C GLY A 89 -5.47 -24.58 -3.74
N THR A 90 -4.22 -24.53 -4.26
CA THR A 90 -3.09 -25.29 -3.72
C THR A 90 -2.06 -24.36 -3.09
N THR A 91 -1.41 -24.82 -2.03
CA THR A 91 -0.36 -24.07 -1.31
C THR A 91 0.90 -24.90 -1.06
N ASP A 92 0.91 -26.16 -1.52
CA ASP A 92 2.02 -27.09 -1.35
C ASP A 92 2.79 -27.28 -2.67
N ALA A 93 3.88 -28.04 -2.61
CA ALA A 93 4.74 -28.30 -3.76
C ALA A 93 4.00 -29.04 -4.91
N PHE A 94 2.90 -29.74 -4.62
CA PHE A 94 2.09 -30.41 -5.65
C PHE A 94 1.29 -29.42 -6.51
N GLY A 95 1.06 -28.22 -5.98
CA GLY A 95 0.46 -27.12 -6.71
C GLY A 95 1.22 -26.71 -7.98
N PHE A 96 2.54 -26.93 -8.01
CA PHE A 96 3.40 -26.58 -9.13
C PHE A 96 3.54 -27.69 -10.18
N CYS A 97 3.04 -28.90 -9.91
CA CYS A 97 3.01 -29.96 -10.91
C CYS A 97 1.77 -29.82 -11.81
N ARG A 98 1.86 -28.98 -12.84
CA ARG A 98 0.83 -28.87 -13.88
C ARG A 98 1.33 -29.60 -15.13
N LEU A 99 0.48 -30.44 -15.71
CA LEU A 99 0.82 -31.15 -16.95
C LEU A 99 0.03 -30.55 -18.10
N ASP A 100 0.70 -30.34 -19.23
CA ASP A 100 0.02 -30.03 -20.49
C ASP A 100 -0.61 -31.30 -21.10
N ALA A 101 -1.25 -31.14 -22.26
CA ALA A 101 -1.90 -32.25 -22.95
C ALA A 101 -0.90 -33.31 -23.49
N GLN A 102 0.39 -33.00 -23.49
CA GLN A 102 1.48 -33.85 -23.94
C GLN A 102 2.26 -34.48 -22.77
N GLY A 103 1.83 -34.25 -21.52
CA GLY A 103 2.49 -34.79 -20.33
C GLY A 103 3.74 -34.00 -19.89
N ARG A 104 3.97 -32.81 -20.45
CA ARG A 104 5.09 -31.93 -20.09
C ARG A 104 4.74 -31.07 -18.89
N LEU A 105 5.74 -30.68 -18.10
CA LEU A 105 5.56 -29.74 -16.99
C LEU A 105 5.23 -28.35 -17.52
N GLU A 106 4.03 -27.85 -17.24
CA GLU A 106 3.62 -26.48 -17.47
C GLU A 106 4.03 -25.62 -16.27
N VAL A 107 4.99 -24.71 -16.48
CA VAL A 107 5.33 -23.65 -15.53
C VAL A 107 4.62 -22.38 -15.96
N VAL A 108 3.78 -21.84 -15.08
CA VAL A 108 3.14 -20.54 -15.28
C VAL A 108 3.93 -19.48 -14.55
N VAL A 109 4.53 -18.58 -15.34
CA VAL A 109 5.26 -17.42 -14.86
C VAL A 109 4.29 -16.25 -14.83
N HIS A 110 3.97 -15.75 -13.65
CA HIS A 110 3.08 -14.61 -13.48
C HIS A 110 3.89 -13.37 -13.08
N ASN A 111 3.65 -12.26 -13.77
CA ASN A 111 4.15 -10.95 -13.35
C ASN A 111 3.10 -10.30 -12.44
N GLN A 112 3.23 -10.44 -11.11
CA GLN A 112 2.31 -9.81 -10.15
C GLN A 112 2.55 -8.31 -9.97
N GLY A 113 3.67 -7.79 -10.48
CA GLY A 113 3.99 -6.37 -10.52
C GLY A 113 3.30 -5.68 -11.70
N GLY A 114 3.16 -4.36 -11.62
CA GLY A 114 2.62 -3.55 -12.73
C GLY A 114 3.65 -3.16 -13.78
N GLY A 115 4.95 -3.29 -13.48
CA GLY A 115 6.03 -3.03 -14.44
C GLY A 115 6.14 -4.11 -15.52
N VAL A 116 6.73 -3.76 -16.67
CA VAL A 116 7.01 -4.73 -17.74
C VAL A 116 8.31 -5.46 -17.41
N ALA A 117 8.25 -6.80 -17.33
CA ALA A 117 9.43 -7.63 -17.20
C ALA A 117 10.09 -7.84 -18.58
N ALA A 118 11.39 -7.58 -18.68
CA ALA A 118 12.15 -7.88 -19.89
C ALA A 118 12.23 -9.41 -20.13
N PRO A 119 12.52 -9.87 -21.37
CA PRO A 119 12.77 -11.29 -21.61
C PRO A 119 13.91 -11.80 -20.73
N SER A 120 13.76 -13.00 -20.17
CA SER A 120 14.72 -13.64 -19.26
C SER A 120 14.78 -15.15 -19.47
N LYS A 121 15.29 -15.90 -18.48
CA LYS A 121 15.36 -17.36 -18.50
C LYS A 121 14.62 -17.95 -17.32
N THR A 122 13.88 -19.03 -17.54
CA THR A 122 13.35 -19.87 -16.47
C THR A 122 14.02 -21.23 -16.52
N THR A 123 14.60 -21.64 -15.40
CA THR A 123 15.26 -22.93 -15.22
C THR A 123 14.38 -23.81 -14.33
N VAL A 124 14.15 -25.05 -14.76
CA VAL A 124 13.61 -26.11 -13.92
C VAL A 124 14.72 -27.09 -13.64
N ASP A 125 14.97 -27.31 -12.36
CA ASP A 125 15.98 -28.22 -11.88
C ASP A 125 15.33 -29.47 -11.31
N PHE A 126 15.41 -30.58 -12.04
CA PHE A 126 14.80 -31.84 -11.66
C PHE A 126 15.73 -32.67 -10.78
N HIS A 127 15.22 -33.09 -9.62
CA HIS A 127 15.87 -34.10 -8.81
C HIS A 127 15.68 -35.47 -9.48
N THR A 128 16.77 -36.19 -9.73
CA THR A 128 16.73 -37.52 -10.36
C THR A 128 17.51 -38.52 -9.52
N ALA A 129 16.98 -39.74 -9.36
CA ALA A 129 17.66 -40.79 -8.59
C ALA A 129 18.91 -41.36 -9.31
N SER A 130 19.01 -41.15 -10.61
CA SER A 130 20.03 -41.70 -11.51
C SER A 130 21.30 -40.85 -11.63
N ALA A 131 21.22 -39.55 -11.30
CA ALA A 131 22.35 -38.65 -11.24
C ALA A 131 22.62 -38.23 -9.79
N PRO A 132 23.88 -38.08 -9.34
CA PRO A 132 24.20 -37.58 -8.01
C PRO A 132 23.89 -36.08 -7.82
N GLY A 133 22.93 -35.53 -8.58
CA GLY A 133 22.63 -34.12 -8.66
C GLY A 133 21.27 -33.83 -9.30
N PHE A 134 21.24 -32.67 -9.93
CA PHE A 134 20.08 -31.88 -10.29
C PHE A 134 20.17 -31.69 -11.83
N LEU A 135 19.13 -32.10 -12.58
CA LEU A 135 19.10 -31.95 -14.03
C LEU A 135 18.39 -30.65 -14.40
N GLU A 136 19.20 -29.66 -14.77
CA GLU A 136 18.73 -28.35 -15.18
C GLU A 136 18.22 -28.37 -16.63
N VAL A 137 17.01 -27.86 -16.81
CA VAL A 137 16.40 -27.59 -18.12
C VAL A 137 15.98 -26.13 -18.13
N THR A 138 16.52 -25.34 -19.06
CA THR A 138 16.26 -23.89 -19.15
C THR A 138 15.48 -23.55 -20.41
N GLN A 139 14.53 -22.62 -20.30
CA GLN A 139 13.80 -22.03 -21.42
C GLN A 139 13.86 -20.51 -21.42
N ASP A 140 13.64 -19.92 -22.59
CA ASP A 140 13.43 -18.49 -22.74
C ASP A 140 12.08 -18.08 -22.12
N THR A 141 12.13 -17.14 -21.20
CA THR A 141 10.96 -16.45 -20.66
C THR A 141 10.74 -15.22 -21.53
N PRO A 142 9.61 -15.11 -22.25
CA PRO A 142 9.34 -13.96 -23.08
C PRO A 142 9.15 -12.71 -22.20
N GLN A 143 9.10 -11.53 -22.82
CA GLN A 143 8.63 -10.33 -22.12
C GLN A 143 7.22 -10.56 -21.57
N ILE A 144 6.99 -10.18 -20.31
CA ILE A 144 5.70 -10.28 -19.63
C ILE A 144 5.30 -8.88 -19.17
N VAL A 145 4.21 -8.35 -19.72
CA VAL A 145 3.64 -7.08 -19.24
C VAL A 145 3.08 -7.23 -17.82
N GLY A 146 2.89 -6.12 -17.11
CA GLY A 146 2.38 -6.15 -15.75
C GLY A 146 1.04 -6.89 -15.64
N PHE A 147 0.87 -7.66 -14.57
CA PHE A 147 -0.31 -8.49 -14.27
C PHE A 147 -0.65 -9.57 -15.31
N ALA A 148 0.28 -9.90 -16.22
CA ALA A 148 0.11 -10.94 -17.23
C ALA A 148 0.90 -12.22 -16.89
N GLU A 149 0.71 -13.25 -17.70
CA GLU A 149 1.30 -14.57 -17.51
C GLU A 149 1.98 -15.08 -18.80
N ALA A 150 2.98 -15.93 -18.63
CA ALA A 150 3.57 -16.75 -19.68
C ALA A 150 3.55 -18.23 -19.25
N HIS A 151 3.36 -19.12 -20.23
CA HIS A 151 3.31 -20.56 -20.02
C HIS A 151 4.51 -21.21 -20.71
N LEU A 152 5.35 -21.88 -19.92
CA LEU A 152 6.55 -22.57 -20.37
C LEU A 152 6.37 -24.08 -20.16
N PHE A 153 6.87 -24.89 -21.09
CA PHE A 153 6.56 -26.33 -21.12
C PHE A 153 7.82 -27.17 -21.15
N PHE A 154 8.16 -27.82 -20.04
CA PHE A 154 9.41 -28.56 -19.87
C PHE A 154 9.18 -30.07 -19.98
N ASP A 155 10.03 -30.74 -20.74
CA ASP A 155 10.03 -32.20 -20.78
C ASP A 155 10.61 -32.75 -19.47
N PHE A 156 9.95 -33.76 -18.90
CA PHE A 156 10.48 -34.45 -17.73
C PHE A 156 11.69 -35.29 -18.11
N PRO A 157 12.70 -35.39 -17.22
CA PRO A 157 13.76 -36.38 -17.37
C PRO A 157 13.17 -37.80 -17.41
N PRO A 158 13.78 -38.75 -18.14
CA PRO A 158 13.29 -40.12 -18.22
C PRO A 158 13.07 -40.79 -16.85
N ASP A 159 13.86 -40.45 -15.84
CA ASP A 159 13.78 -41.06 -14.50
C ASP A 159 12.57 -40.58 -13.67
N CYS A 160 11.97 -39.45 -14.05
CA CYS A 160 10.70 -38.98 -13.52
C CYS A 160 9.49 -39.70 -14.17
N VAL A 161 9.67 -40.27 -15.35
CA VAL A 161 8.61 -40.87 -16.17
C VAL A 161 8.69 -42.39 -16.04
N GLY A 162 7.79 -43.01 -15.27
CA GLY A 162 7.69 -44.49 -15.20
C GLY A 162 8.03 -45.17 -13.87
N GLY A 163 8.17 -44.42 -12.77
CA GLY A 163 7.98 -44.97 -11.41
C GLY A 163 9.24 -45.40 -10.63
N VAL A 164 10.44 -44.98 -11.04
CA VAL A 164 11.66 -45.17 -10.22
C VAL A 164 11.74 -44.11 -9.12
N ASP A 165 11.36 -42.87 -9.43
CA ASP A 165 11.08 -41.83 -8.45
C ASP A 165 9.57 -41.52 -8.47
N SER A 166 8.85 -41.96 -7.45
CA SER A 166 7.38 -41.79 -7.36
C SER A 166 6.94 -40.34 -7.14
N ASN A 167 7.90 -39.43 -7.01
CA ASN A 167 7.70 -38.11 -6.47
C ASN A 167 8.31 -37.00 -7.32
N CYS A 168 9.15 -37.28 -8.32
CA CYS A 168 9.81 -36.33 -9.24
C CYS A 168 9.84 -34.89 -8.69
N GLU A 169 10.76 -34.66 -7.76
CA GLU A 169 10.92 -33.35 -7.11
C GLU A 169 11.69 -32.41 -8.04
N PHE A 170 11.34 -31.14 -8.06
CA PHE A 170 12.02 -30.15 -8.87
C PHE A 170 12.04 -28.78 -8.21
N LYS A 171 12.91 -27.90 -8.69
CA LYS A 171 12.93 -26.49 -8.33
C LYS A 171 12.66 -25.66 -9.57
N ILE A 172 11.86 -24.62 -9.43
CA ILE A 172 11.65 -23.64 -10.49
C ILE A 172 12.40 -22.37 -10.09
N PHE A 173 13.18 -21.83 -11.02
CA PHE A 173 13.86 -20.56 -10.93
C PHE A 173 13.40 -19.68 -12.09
N ILE A 174 12.65 -18.63 -11.79
CA ILE A 174 12.23 -17.62 -12.75
C ILE A 174 13.22 -16.46 -12.71
N ASP A 175 13.50 -15.89 -13.89
CA ASP A 175 14.63 -14.99 -14.09
C ASP A 175 15.92 -15.52 -13.46
N ASP A 176 16.27 -16.76 -13.80
CA ASP A 176 17.47 -17.42 -13.24
C ASP A 176 18.77 -16.70 -13.64
N THR A 177 18.69 -15.80 -14.62
CA THR A 177 19.76 -14.91 -15.06
C THR A 177 19.88 -13.61 -14.25
N GLU A 178 18.91 -13.31 -13.37
CA GLU A 178 18.84 -12.09 -12.54
C GLU A 178 18.97 -10.80 -13.37
N ILE A 179 18.31 -10.75 -14.54
CA ILE A 179 18.39 -9.59 -15.45
C ILE A 179 17.18 -8.67 -15.37
N VAL A 180 16.06 -9.13 -14.80
CA VAL A 180 14.87 -8.33 -14.54
C VAL A 180 14.98 -7.84 -13.10
N PRO A 181 15.15 -6.54 -12.84
CA PRO A 181 15.10 -6.03 -11.47
C PRO A 181 13.66 -6.10 -10.96
N GLU A 182 13.40 -6.94 -9.97
CA GLU A 182 12.08 -7.21 -9.44
C GLU A 182 11.81 -6.44 -8.14
N SER A 183 10.53 -6.21 -7.79
CA SER A 183 10.21 -5.66 -6.47
C SER A 183 10.50 -6.65 -5.33
N ASN A 184 10.58 -7.93 -5.65
CA ASN A 184 10.96 -8.99 -4.73
C ASN A 184 11.77 -10.07 -5.48
N GLU A 185 13.04 -10.21 -5.12
CA GLU A 185 13.95 -11.20 -5.76
C GLU A 185 13.87 -12.59 -5.11
N SER A 186 12.96 -12.80 -4.14
CA SER A 186 12.93 -14.01 -3.30
C SER A 186 11.75 -14.94 -3.56
N ASN A 187 10.73 -14.49 -4.30
CA ASN A 187 9.52 -15.23 -4.65
C ASN A 187 9.55 -15.82 -6.07
N ASN A 188 10.61 -15.57 -6.83
CA ASN A 188 10.84 -16.16 -8.15
C ASN A 188 11.43 -17.59 -8.08
N ARG A 189 11.57 -18.18 -6.88
CA ARG A 189 12.08 -19.54 -6.65
C ARG A 189 11.12 -20.40 -5.84
N VAL A 190 10.82 -21.61 -6.30
CA VAL A 190 9.92 -22.53 -5.55
C VAL A 190 10.29 -24.00 -5.74
N LEU A 191 9.91 -24.83 -4.75
CA LEU A 191 9.96 -26.29 -4.84
C LEU A 191 8.64 -26.81 -5.41
N GLY A 192 8.74 -27.71 -6.38
CA GLY A 192 7.62 -28.42 -6.97
C GLY A 192 7.80 -29.93 -6.86
N LYS A 193 6.68 -30.64 -6.96
CA LYS A 193 6.64 -32.10 -6.82
C LYS A 193 5.47 -32.68 -7.61
N CYS A 194 5.71 -33.73 -8.39
CA CYS A 194 4.64 -34.47 -9.05
C CYS A 194 4.29 -35.76 -8.28
N SER A 195 3.02 -36.17 -8.30
CA SER A 195 2.59 -37.46 -7.72
C SER A 195 2.07 -38.39 -8.80
N GLY A 196 2.48 -39.66 -8.72
CA GLY A 196 2.03 -40.72 -9.62
C GLY A 196 2.83 -40.83 -10.92
N PRO A 197 2.49 -41.79 -11.80
CA PRO A 197 3.16 -41.95 -13.07
C PRO A 197 2.87 -40.74 -13.97
N ILE A 198 3.93 -40.02 -14.33
CA ILE A 198 3.93 -39.08 -15.45
C ILE A 198 3.91 -39.95 -16.71
N VAL A 199 2.94 -39.75 -17.61
CA VAL A 199 2.69 -40.58 -18.80
C VAL A 199 2.80 -39.76 -20.08
#